data_AF-A0A2X1N3P0-F1
#
_entry.id   AF-A0A2X1N3P0-F1
#
_cell.length_a   1.000
_cell.length_b   1.000
_cell.length_c   1.000
_cell.angle_alpha   90.00
_cell.angle_beta   90.00
_cell.angle_gamma   90.00
#
_symmetry.space_group_name_H-M   'P 1'
#
loop_
_entity.id
_entity.type
_entity.pdbx_description
1 polymer ?
#
loop_
_entity_poly.entity_id
_entity_poly.type
_entity_poly.pdbx_seq_one_letter_code
_entity_poly.pdbx_strand_id
1 'polypeptide(L)'
;MRAIERAQAYVEAGAEMLFPEAITELAMYRQFADAVQVPILANITEFGATPLFTTDELRSAHVAMALYPLSAFRAMNRAAEHVYNVLRQEGTQKVSSTPCRPATSCTKASTTTSTKRSSTTCLPVAR
;
A
#
# COMPACT_ATOMS: atom_id res chain seq x y z
N MET A 1 -7.49 25.84 14.38
CA MET A 1 -6.69 24.59 14.25
C MET A 1 -5.40 24.98 13.58
N ARG A 2 -4.27 24.97 14.29
CA ARG A 2 -2.99 25.50 13.79
C ARG A 2 -2.51 24.90 12.47
N ALA A 3 -2.91 23.67 12.14
CA ALA A 3 -2.49 22.99 10.91
C ALA A 3 -3.19 23.54 9.65
N ILE A 4 -4.49 23.82 9.71
CA ILE A 4 -5.26 24.38 8.58
C ILE A 4 -4.82 25.82 8.31
N GLU A 5 -4.63 26.61 9.36
CA GLU A 5 -4.12 28.00 9.25
C GLU A 5 -2.77 28.04 8.54
N ARG A 6 -1.86 27.11 8.87
CA ARG A 6 -0.57 26.97 8.16
C ARG A 6 -0.76 26.55 6.71
N ALA A 7 -1.65 25.61 6.45
CA ALA A 7 -1.89 25.12 5.10
C ALA A 7 -2.41 26.24 4.18
N GLN A 8 -3.32 27.08 4.69
CA GLN A 8 -3.79 28.27 3.98
C GLN A 8 -2.65 29.26 3.69
N ALA A 9 -1.82 29.56 4.70
CA ALA A 9 -0.65 30.44 4.51
C ALA A 9 0.36 29.88 3.48
N TYR A 10 0.50 28.55 3.38
CA TYR A 10 1.35 27.92 2.37
C TYR A 10 0.77 28.04 0.96
N VAL A 11 -0.55 27.88 0.81
CA VAL A 11 -1.21 28.11 -0.48
C VAL A 11 -1.14 29.57 -0.89
N GLU A 12 -1.36 30.51 0.05
CA GLU A 12 -1.17 31.95 -0.20
C GLU A 12 0.27 32.29 -0.60
N ALA A 13 1.26 31.57 -0.05
CA ALA A 13 2.66 31.69 -0.44
C ALA A 13 3.01 31.01 -1.79
N GLY A 14 2.04 30.38 -2.46
CA GLY A 14 2.21 29.79 -3.79
C GLY A 14 2.35 28.27 -3.82
N ALA A 15 2.04 27.55 -2.74
CA ALA A 15 2.00 26.08 -2.77
C ALA A 15 0.84 25.60 -3.66
N GLU A 16 1.16 24.86 -4.72
CA GLU A 16 0.16 24.37 -5.70
C GLU A 16 -0.55 23.08 -5.27
N MET A 17 0.00 22.38 -4.28
CA MET A 17 -0.53 21.13 -3.72
C MET A 17 -0.21 21.05 -2.23
N LEU A 18 -1.02 20.31 -1.49
CA LEU A 18 -0.82 20.11 -0.06
C LEU A 18 -0.61 18.63 0.27
N PHE A 19 0.34 18.37 1.16
CA PHE A 19 0.58 17.07 1.75
C PHE A 19 0.43 17.16 3.28
N PRO A 20 -0.81 17.03 3.80
CA PRO A 20 -1.04 16.96 5.25
C PRO A 20 -0.63 15.58 5.79
N GLU A 21 0.30 15.59 6.74
CA GLU A 21 0.83 14.38 7.40
C GLU A 21 -0.04 13.93 8.60
N ALA A 22 0.08 12.64 8.94
CA ALA A 22 -0.51 12.01 10.13
C ALA A 22 -2.04 12.21 10.32
N ILE A 23 -2.80 12.19 9.22
CA ILE A 23 -4.26 12.26 9.25
C ILE A 23 -4.85 10.90 9.66
N THR A 24 -5.67 10.89 10.71
CA THR A 24 -6.26 9.65 11.25
C THR A 24 -7.73 9.45 10.87
N GLU A 25 -8.40 10.47 10.33
CA GLU A 25 -9.83 10.44 10.00
C GLU A 25 -10.11 11.05 8.62
N LEU A 26 -11.05 10.48 7.87
CA LEU A 26 -11.47 11.00 6.56
C LEU A 26 -12.04 12.42 6.65
N ALA A 27 -12.73 12.76 7.75
CA ALA A 27 -13.29 14.08 7.95
C ALA A 27 -12.20 15.18 8.01
N MET A 28 -11.01 14.85 8.49
CA MET A 28 -9.88 15.79 8.50
C MET A 28 -9.40 16.09 7.08
N TYR A 29 -9.28 15.06 6.21
CA TYR A 29 -8.95 15.28 4.80
C TYR A 29 -9.97 16.22 4.14
N ARG A 30 -11.26 16.02 4.44
CA ARG A 30 -12.31 16.88 3.93
C ARG A 30 -12.15 18.33 4.41
N GLN A 31 -11.88 18.54 5.69
CA GLN A 31 -11.62 19.87 6.26
C GLN A 31 -10.43 20.58 5.60
N PHE A 32 -9.34 19.85 5.32
CA PHE A 32 -8.23 20.43 4.57
C PHE A 32 -8.65 20.79 3.15
N ALA A 33 -9.33 19.88 2.44
CA ALA A 33 -9.74 20.09 1.04
C ALA A 33 -10.63 21.33 0.90
N ASP A 34 -11.62 21.47 1.78
CA ASP A 34 -12.53 22.60 1.80
C ASP A 34 -11.81 23.92 2.17
N ALA A 35 -10.75 23.86 2.98
CA ALA A 35 -10.04 25.05 3.46
C ALA A 35 -9.00 25.62 2.49
N VAL A 36 -8.30 24.76 1.71
CA VAL A 36 -7.15 25.19 0.89
C VAL A 36 -7.42 25.23 -0.61
N GLN A 37 -8.47 24.57 -1.10
CA GLN A 37 -8.88 24.56 -2.52
C GLN A 37 -7.78 24.18 -3.54
N VAL A 38 -6.72 23.51 -3.09
CA VAL A 38 -5.66 22.92 -3.92
C VAL A 38 -5.68 21.39 -3.78
N PRO A 39 -5.15 20.63 -4.76
CA PRO A 39 -5.08 19.18 -4.67
C PRO A 39 -4.37 18.69 -3.41
N ILE A 40 -4.99 17.74 -2.73
CA ILE A 40 -4.45 17.10 -1.53
C ILE A 40 -3.92 15.70 -1.85
N LEU A 41 -2.72 15.43 -1.37
CA LEU A 41 -2.10 14.12 -1.37
C LEU A 41 -2.30 13.43 -0.02
N ALA A 42 -2.87 12.22 -0.03
CA ALA A 42 -2.95 11.35 1.13
C ALA A 42 -1.83 10.30 1.10
N ASN A 43 -1.02 10.25 2.16
CA ASN A 43 0.03 9.25 2.35
C ASN A 43 -0.52 8.01 3.05
N ILE A 44 -0.78 6.95 2.28
CA ILE A 44 -1.33 5.68 2.75
C ILE A 44 -0.18 4.69 2.95
N THR A 45 0.67 4.99 3.93
CA THR A 45 1.79 4.12 4.31
C THR A 45 1.34 3.06 5.31
N GLU A 46 1.87 1.84 5.15
CA GLU A 46 1.67 0.78 6.13
C GLU A 46 2.42 1.08 7.44
N PHE A 47 1.89 0.55 8.54
CA PHE A 47 2.48 0.63 9.89
C PHE A 47 2.62 2.06 10.45
N GLY A 48 1.89 3.02 9.90
CA GLY A 48 1.78 4.38 10.42
C GLY A 48 0.56 4.61 11.32
N ALA A 49 0.32 5.87 11.66
CA ALA A 49 -0.89 6.29 12.40
C ALA A 49 -2.13 6.39 11.50
N THR A 50 -1.93 6.70 10.21
CA THR A 50 -3.00 6.84 9.22
C THR A 50 -3.62 5.48 8.91
N PRO A 51 -4.96 5.31 9.01
CA PRO A 51 -5.63 4.11 8.55
C PRO A 51 -5.42 3.85 7.05
N LEU A 52 -5.48 2.58 6.64
CA LEU A 52 -5.33 2.17 5.24
C LEU A 52 -6.62 2.42 4.46
N PHE A 53 -6.92 3.69 4.19
CA PHE A 53 -8.10 4.09 3.42
C PHE A 53 -8.04 3.57 1.98
N THR A 54 -9.21 3.18 1.49
CA THR A 54 -9.45 2.83 0.09
C THR A 54 -9.49 4.08 -0.79
N THR A 55 -9.29 3.90 -2.10
CA THR A 55 -9.40 5.00 -3.07
C THR A 55 -10.81 5.61 -3.09
N ASP A 56 -11.86 4.83 -2.81
CA ASP A 56 -13.24 5.33 -2.75
C ASP A 56 -13.49 6.17 -1.50
N GLU A 57 -12.95 5.76 -0.35
CA GLU A 57 -12.99 6.56 0.88
C GLU A 57 -12.24 7.89 0.70
N LEU A 58 -11.03 7.84 0.13
CA LEU A 58 -10.23 9.04 -0.16
C LEU A 58 -10.93 9.97 -1.15
N ARG A 59 -11.55 9.42 -2.20
CA ARG A 59 -12.37 10.17 -3.15
C ARG A 59 -13.54 10.85 -2.45
N SER A 60 -14.23 10.16 -1.55
CA SER A 60 -15.35 10.73 -0.77
C SER A 60 -14.91 11.94 0.07
N ALA A 61 -13.66 11.92 0.56
CA ALA A 61 -13.04 12.98 1.35
C ALA A 61 -12.37 14.09 0.51
N HIS A 62 -12.52 14.09 -0.82
CA HIS A 62 -11.93 15.10 -1.73
C HIS A 62 -10.40 15.09 -1.78
N VAL A 63 -9.80 13.94 -1.51
CA VAL A 63 -8.37 13.71 -1.76
C VAL A 63 -8.14 13.55 -3.26
N ALA A 64 -7.16 14.27 -3.79
CA ALA A 64 -6.85 14.26 -5.23
C ALA A 64 -5.90 13.12 -5.61
N MET A 65 -4.99 12.73 -4.71
CA MET A 65 -3.97 11.72 -4.97
C MET A 65 -3.75 10.81 -3.75
N ALA A 66 -3.60 9.51 -4.00
CA ALA A 66 -3.21 8.53 -2.99
C ALA A 66 -1.75 8.09 -3.24
N LEU A 67 -0.90 8.27 -2.24
CA LEU A 67 0.50 7.87 -2.27
C LEU A 67 0.68 6.56 -1.49
N TYR A 68 1.28 5.58 -2.15
CA TYR A 68 1.68 4.28 -1.58
C TYR A 68 3.22 4.21 -1.59
N PRO A 69 3.91 4.84 -0.62
CA PRO A 69 5.31 5.23 -0.80
C PRO A 69 6.29 4.04 -0.82
N LEU A 70 6.00 2.98 -0.05
CA LEU A 70 6.95 1.87 0.17
C LEU A 70 6.33 0.48 0.03
N SER A 71 5.08 0.37 -0.39
CA SER A 71 4.34 -0.91 -0.41
C SER A 71 5.08 -2.00 -1.19
N ALA A 72 5.50 -1.69 -2.42
CA ALA A 72 6.27 -2.62 -3.26
C ALA A 72 7.66 -2.92 -2.67
N PHE A 73 8.33 -1.91 -2.11
CA PHE A 73 9.66 -2.07 -1.51
C PHE A 73 9.62 -3.01 -0.30
N ARG A 74 8.60 -2.88 0.56
CA ARG A 74 8.40 -3.78 1.70
C ARG A 74 8.17 -5.22 1.25
N ALA A 75 7.33 -5.44 0.24
CA ALA A 75 7.08 -6.76 -0.33
C ALA A 75 8.36 -7.38 -0.92
N MET A 76 9.13 -6.58 -1.66
CA MET A 76 10.41 -6.98 -2.23
C MET A 76 11.41 -7.41 -1.14
N ASN A 77 11.54 -6.63 -0.07
CA ASN A 77 12.46 -6.96 1.03
C ASN A 77 12.09 -8.27 1.71
N ARG A 78 10.80 -8.54 1.93
CA ARG A 78 10.34 -9.81 2.51
C ARG A 78 10.68 -11.01 1.62
N ALA A 79 10.54 -10.86 0.30
CA ALA A 79 10.91 -11.89 -0.67
C ALA A 79 12.43 -12.12 -0.71
N ALA A 80 13.22 -11.04 -0.71
CA ALA A 80 14.67 -11.12 -0.67
C ALA A 80 15.18 -11.80 0.62
N GLU A 81 14.63 -11.40 1.77
CA GLU A 81 14.91 -12.02 3.07
C GLU A 81 14.63 -13.53 3.05
N HIS A 82 13.50 -13.95 2.46
CA HIS A 82 13.18 -15.36 2.31
C HIS A 82 14.24 -16.11 1.48
N VAL A 83 14.66 -15.55 0.34
CA VAL A 83 15.71 -16.15 -0.50
C VAL A 83 17.02 -16.29 0.27
N TYR A 84 17.45 -15.26 1.00
CA TYR A 84 18.68 -15.31 1.78
C TYR A 84 18.63 -16.35 2.90
N ASN A 85 17.50 -16.46 3.60
CA ASN A 85 17.32 -17.46 4.65
C ASN A 85 17.36 -18.89 4.11
N VAL A 86 16.66 -19.17 2.99
CA VAL A 86 16.67 -20.49 2.34
C VAL A 86 18.07 -20.84 1.85
N LEU A 87 18.75 -19.92 1.18
CA LEU A 87 20.11 -20.16 0.67
C LEU A 87 21.08 -20.49 1.82
N ARG A 88 20.94 -19.82 2.96
CA ARG A 88 21.78 -20.03 4.14
C ARG A 88 21.53 -21.39 4.82
N GLN A 89 20.28 -21.84 4.85
CA GLN A 89 19.88 -23.08 5.54
C GLN A 89 20.08 -24.32 4.67
N GLU A 90 19.67 -24.25 3.40
CA GLU A 90 19.61 -25.39 2.49
C GLU A 90 20.85 -25.50 1.59
N GLY A 91 21.69 -24.46 1.54
CA GLY A 91 22.84 -24.39 0.62
C GLY A 91 22.44 -24.28 -0.85
N THR A 92 21.16 -24.05 -1.16
CA THR A 92 20.64 -23.94 -2.53
C THR A 92 19.33 -23.14 -2.60
N GLN A 93 19.06 -22.46 -3.72
CA GLN A 93 17.83 -21.71 -3.98
C GLN A 93 16.67 -22.55 -4.55
N LYS A 94 16.82 -23.88 -4.72
CA LYS A 94 15.81 -24.74 -5.37
C LYS A 94 14.42 -24.68 -4.72
N VAL A 95 14.36 -24.42 -3.42
CA VAL A 95 13.10 -24.34 -2.65
C VAL A 95 12.51 -22.94 -2.68
N SER A 96 13.34 -21.89 -2.85
CA SER A 96 12.90 -20.49 -2.89
C SER A 96 12.55 -20.00 -4.30
N SER A 97 12.84 -20.79 -5.35
CA SER A 97 12.48 -20.47 -6.73
C SER A 97 10.97 -20.64 -6.98
N THR A 98 10.16 -19.78 -6.36
CA THR A 98 8.77 -19.59 -6.81
C THR A 98 8.81 -18.70 -8.05
N PRO A 99 8.27 -19.12 -9.20
CA PRO A 99 8.22 -18.28 -10.39
C PRO A 99 7.50 -16.97 -10.07
N CYS A 100 8.12 -15.84 -10.46
CA CYS A 100 7.45 -14.55 -10.39
C CYS A 100 6.25 -14.59 -11.35
N ARG A 101 5.05 -14.80 -10.80
CA ARG A 101 3.82 -14.75 -11.59
C ARG A 101 3.55 -13.29 -11.97
N PRO A 102 3.16 -13.01 -13.23
CA PRO A 102 2.79 -11.66 -13.63
C PRO A 102 1.60 -11.15 -12.79
N ALA A 103 1.66 -9.87 -12.42
CA ALA A 103 0.70 -9.20 -11.53
C ALA A 103 -0.76 -9.28 -12.01
N THR A 104 -0.98 -9.51 -13.31
CA THR A 104 -2.29 -9.73 -13.93
C THR A 104 -3.01 -11.01 -13.48
N SER A 105 -2.35 -11.92 -12.76
CA SER A 105 -2.97 -13.17 -12.27
C SER A 105 -3.48 -13.10 -10.82
N CYS A 106 -3.31 -11.97 -10.13
CA CYS A 106 -3.73 -11.78 -8.75
C CYS A 106 -5.18 -11.26 -8.66
N THR A 107 -6.16 -12.04 -9.13
CA THR A 107 -7.59 -11.67 -9.07
C THR A 107 -8.47 -12.83 -8.62
N LYS A 108 -8.10 -13.49 -7.51
CA LYS A 108 -9.06 -14.25 -6.71
C LYS A 108 -8.74 -14.05 -5.23
N ALA A 109 -9.41 -13.08 -4.61
CA ALA A 109 -9.61 -13.07 -3.18
C ALA A 109 -10.41 -14.33 -2.83
N SER A 110 -9.77 -15.29 -2.18
CA SER A 110 -10.44 -16.48 -1.65
C SER A 110 -11.07 -16.13 -0.30
N THR A 111 -12.31 -15.66 -0.32
CA THR A 111 -13.26 -16.01 0.73
C THR A 111 -13.50 -17.52 0.63
N THR A 112 -13.21 -18.29 1.67
CA THR A 112 -14.01 -19.44 2.20
C THR A 112 -13.15 -20.27 3.17
N THR A 113 -13.47 -20.16 4.44
CA THR A 113 -13.68 -21.22 5.45
C THR A 113 -12.95 -22.56 5.30
N SER A 114 -12.13 -22.86 6.32
CA SER A 114 -11.85 -24.17 6.96
C SER A 114 -12.07 -25.49 6.19
N THR A 115 -11.05 -26.35 6.31
CA THR A 115 -11.06 -27.84 6.19
C THR A 115 -10.85 -28.45 4.80
N LYS A 116 -9.60 -28.81 4.48
CA LYS A 116 -9.12 -30.20 4.25
C LYS A 116 -7.72 -30.20 3.65
N ARG A 117 -6.83 -31.02 4.24
CA ARG A 117 -5.57 -31.45 3.63
C ARG A 117 -5.86 -32.12 2.29
N SER A 118 -5.16 -31.72 1.24
CA SER A 118 -4.91 -32.59 0.09
C SER A 118 -3.57 -32.22 -0.55
N SER A 119 -2.68 -33.21 -0.55
CA SER A 119 -1.38 -33.22 -1.20
C SER A 119 -1.50 -32.85 -2.67
N THR A 120 -1.00 -31.67 -3.05
CA THR A 120 -0.86 -31.31 -4.46
C THR A 120 0.53 -31.76 -4.94
N THR A 121 0.58 -32.95 -5.50
CA THR A 121 1.72 -33.42 -6.29
C THR A 121 1.73 -32.65 -7.60
N CYS A 122 2.76 -31.82 -7.84
CA CYS A 122 3.00 -31.22 -9.15
C CYS A 122 3.36 -32.33 -10.15
N LEU A 123 2.50 -32.56 -11.14
CA LEU A 123 2.83 -33.34 -12.33
C LEU A 123 3.82 -32.54 -13.21
N PRO A 124 4.87 -33.17 -13.76
CA PRO A 124 5.80 -32.48 -14.65
C PRO A 124 5.16 -32.23 -16.01
N VAL A 125 5.36 -31.02 -16.53
CA VAL A 125 4.97 -30.64 -17.89
C VAL A 125 5.90 -31.35 -18.87
N ALA A 126 5.34 -32.18 -19.75
CA ALA A 126 6.07 -32.82 -20.84
C ALA A 126 6.52 -31.78 -21.88
N ARG A 127 7.66 -32.08 -22.52
CA ARG A 127 8.37 -31.26 -23.53
C ARG A 127 7.50 -30.87 -24.72
#